data_AF-A0A6V7JSN9-F1
#
_entry.id   AF-A0A6V7JSN9-F1
#
_cell.length_a   1.000
_cell.length_b   1.000
_cell.length_c   1.000
_cell.angle_alpha   90.00
_cell.angle_beta   90.00
_cell.angle_gamma   90.00
#
_symmetry.space_group_name_H-M   'P 1'
#
loop_
_entity.id
_entity.type
_entity.pdbx_description
1 polymer ?
#
loop_
_entity_poly.entity_id
_entity_poly.type
_entity_poly.pdbx_seq_one_letter_code
_entity_poly.pdbx_strand_id
1 'polypeptide(L)'
;PREGLALVASLSRHPSLKYLPHDICGPVKEARIFGGDNTTVYENPWMALLGYSERNKDINFACAGSLINEKYVLTAAHCLIGLPS
;
A
#
# COMPACT_ATOMS: atom_id res chain seq x y z
N PRO A 1 -6.40 -12.00 23.98
CA PRO A 1 -6.21 -10.64 24.55
C PRO A 1 -4.75 -10.24 24.84
N ARG A 2 -3.88 -11.15 25.33
CA ARG A 2 -2.47 -10.82 25.64
C ARG A 2 -1.53 -10.81 24.43
N GLU A 3 -1.83 -11.60 23.39
CA GLU A 3 -1.01 -11.68 22.18
C GLU A 3 -1.03 -10.39 21.36
N GLY A 4 -2.18 -9.71 21.29
CA GLY A 4 -2.30 -8.42 20.59
C GLY A 4 -1.47 -7.30 21.24
N LEU A 5 -1.36 -7.30 22.57
CA LEU A 5 -0.60 -6.27 23.30
C LEU A 5 0.92 -6.44 23.10
N ALA A 6 1.40 -7.69 23.04
CA ALA A 6 2.81 -7.99 22.76
C ALA A 6 3.19 -7.64 21.31
N LEU A 7 2.30 -7.87 20.35
CA LEU A 7 2.51 -7.49 18.95
C LEU A 7 2.60 -5.96 18.79
N VAL A 8 1.69 -5.21 19.43
CA VAL A 8 1.72 -3.74 19.45
C VAL A 8 3.02 -3.24 20.08
N ALA A 9 3.44 -3.79 21.22
CA ALA A 9 4.70 -3.42 21.88
C ALA A 9 5.95 -3.75 21.04
N SER A 10 5.88 -4.76 20.17
CA SER A 10 6.95 -5.10 19.22
C SER A 10 7.00 -4.09 18.07
N LEU A 11 5.84 -3.75 17.50
CA LEU A 11 5.72 -2.77 16.42
C LEU A 11 6.17 -1.36 16.86
N SER A 12 5.79 -0.92 18.06
CA SER A 12 6.22 0.37 18.63
C SER A 12 7.74 0.51 18.77
N ARG A 13 8.46 -0.61 18.84
CA ARG A 13 9.93 -0.64 18.95
C ARG A 13 10.62 -0.91 17.62
N HIS A 14 9.87 -1.14 16.54
CA HIS A 14 10.47 -1.49 15.26
C HIS A 14 11.13 -0.26 14.62
N PRO A 15 12.39 -0.34 14.17
CA PRO A 15 13.14 0.81 13.69
C PRO A 15 12.53 1.46 12.44
N SER A 16 11.75 0.70 11.65
CA SER A 16 11.07 1.24 10.46
C SER A 16 9.79 2.01 10.79
N LEU A 17 9.26 1.95 12.02
CA LEU A 17 8.03 2.65 12.38
C LEU A 17 8.19 4.17 12.26
N LYS A 18 9.40 4.69 12.46
CA LYS A 18 9.75 6.12 12.32
C LYS A 18 9.52 6.68 10.91
N TYR A 19 9.40 5.83 9.90
CA TYR A 19 9.16 6.28 8.52
C TYR A 19 7.68 6.52 8.23
N LEU A 20 6.77 6.07 9.08
CA LEU A 20 5.35 6.27 8.87
C LEU A 20 4.94 7.65 9.43
N PRO A 21 4.21 8.47 8.65
CA PRO A 21 3.56 9.65 9.18
C PRO A 21 2.47 9.20 10.16
N HIS A 22 2.37 9.89 11.28
CA HIS A 22 1.38 9.60 12.33
C HIS A 22 0.33 10.71 12.47
N ASP A 23 0.48 11.77 11.69
CA ASP A 23 -0.28 13.02 11.73
C ASP A 23 -1.30 13.11 10.58
N ILE A 24 -0.87 12.87 9.33
CA ILE A 24 -1.72 13.00 8.15
C ILE A 24 -1.59 11.75 7.26
N CYS A 25 -2.57 10.84 7.36
CA CYS A 25 -2.70 9.68 6.49
C CYS A 25 -4.17 9.30 6.27
N GLY A 26 -4.51 8.80 5.07
CA GLY A 26 -5.82 8.18 4.80
C GLY A 26 -7.07 9.00 5.14
N PRO A 27 -7.21 10.28 4.75
CA PRO A 27 -8.34 11.14 5.16
C PRO A 27 -9.72 10.74 4.61
N VAL A 28 -9.86 9.59 3.95
CA VAL A 28 -11.13 9.13 3.36
C VAL A 28 -11.86 8.26 4.38
N LYS A 29 -13.11 8.60 4.66
CA LYS A 29 -13.98 7.90 5.61
C LYS A 29 -15.03 7.04 4.90
N GLU A 30 -14.64 6.34 3.84
CA GLU A 30 -15.58 5.51 3.10
C GLU A 30 -15.68 4.09 3.67
N ALA A 31 -16.90 3.56 3.62
CA ALA A 31 -17.22 2.21 4.07
C ALA A 31 -16.88 1.17 3.00
N ARG A 32 -17.01 -0.11 3.37
CA ARG A 32 -16.74 -1.26 2.51
C ARG A 32 -17.44 -1.15 1.15
N ILE A 33 -16.67 -1.26 0.07
CA ILE A 33 -17.17 -1.26 -1.31
C ILE A 33 -17.97 -2.55 -1.57
N PHE A 34 -19.22 -2.41 -2.01
CA PHE A 34 -20.05 -3.51 -2.51
C PHE A 34 -20.77 -3.04 -3.78
N GLY A 35 -20.53 -3.70 -4.92
CA GLY A 35 -21.08 -3.25 -6.21
C GLY A 35 -20.62 -1.84 -6.60
N GLY A 36 -19.34 -1.51 -6.35
CA GLY A 36 -18.82 -0.15 -6.51
C GLY A 36 -18.78 0.36 -7.95
N ASP A 37 -18.62 1.68 -8.06
CA ASP A 37 -18.49 2.42 -9.30
C ASP A 37 -17.05 2.93 -9.52
N ASN A 38 -16.79 3.51 -10.69
CA ASN A 38 -15.51 4.17 -10.97
C ASN A 38 -15.30 5.37 -10.02
N THR A 39 -14.12 5.40 -9.40
CA THR A 39 -13.69 6.49 -8.51
C THR A 39 -13.34 7.75 -9.30
N THR A 40 -13.53 8.91 -8.69
CA THR A 40 -13.06 10.20 -9.21
C THR A 40 -11.54 10.37 -9.05
N VAL A 41 -10.96 11.31 -9.81
CA VAL A 41 -9.55 11.65 -9.68
C VAL A 41 -9.30 12.22 -8.28
N TYR A 42 -8.27 11.72 -7.60
CA TYR A 42 -7.88 12.05 -6.22
C TYR A 42 -8.76 11.48 -5.10
N GLU A 43 -9.73 10.62 -5.41
CA GLU A 43 -10.57 9.97 -4.39
C GLU A 43 -9.77 9.01 -3.51
N ASN A 44 -8.82 8.29 -4.12
CA ASN A 44 -7.90 7.38 -3.43
C ASN A 44 -6.45 7.80 -3.73
N PRO A 45 -5.96 8.92 -3.15
CA PRO A 45 -4.74 9.56 -3.60
C PRO A 45 -3.47 8.77 -3.26
N TRP A 46 -3.54 7.79 -2.37
CA TRP A 46 -2.44 6.87 -2.07
C TRP A 46 -2.35 5.69 -3.06
N MET A 47 -3.28 5.52 -4.00
CA MET A 47 -3.23 4.42 -4.95
C MET A 47 -2.00 4.52 -5.85
N ALA A 48 -1.22 3.44 -5.89
CA ALA A 48 -0.07 3.29 -6.76
C ALA A 48 -0.30 2.14 -7.74
N LEU A 49 0.11 2.34 -8.99
CA LEU A 49 0.11 1.30 -10.02
C LEU A 49 1.54 0.84 -10.28
N LEU A 50 1.79 -0.47 -10.17
CA LEU A 50 3.13 -1.04 -10.32
C LEU A 50 3.37 -1.46 -11.76
N GLY A 51 4.30 -0.78 -12.42
CA GLY A 51 4.73 -1.05 -13.78
C GLY A 51 5.95 -1.96 -13.84
N TYR A 52 5.85 -3.03 -14.62
CA TYR A 52 6.91 -4.01 -14.87
C TYR A 52 7.43 -3.82 -16.29
N SER A 53 8.71 -3.56 -16.43
CA SER A 53 9.36 -3.45 -17.74
C SER A 53 10.54 -4.40 -17.81
N GLU A 54 10.54 -5.23 -18.85
CA GLU A 54 11.73 -5.94 -19.30
C GLU A 54 12.46 -5.07 -20.33
N ARG A 55 13.77 -5.28 -20.50
CA ARG A 55 14.57 -4.49 -21.46
C ARG A 55 13.89 -4.47 -22.84
N ASN A 56 13.61 -3.25 -23.34
CA ASN A 56 13.02 -2.98 -24.64
C ASN A 56 11.56 -3.47 -24.83
N LYS A 57 10.79 -3.64 -23.75
CA LYS A 57 9.35 -3.93 -23.83
C LYS A 57 8.51 -2.83 -23.19
N ASP A 58 7.25 -2.77 -23.61
CA ASP A 58 6.23 -1.91 -23.00
C ASP A 58 6.06 -2.22 -21.50
N ILE A 59 5.67 -1.18 -20.75
CA ILE A 59 5.39 -1.32 -19.32
C ILE A 59 4.08 -2.08 -19.15
N ASN A 60 4.14 -3.24 -18.50
CA ASN A 60 2.95 -3.98 -18.10
C ASN A 60 2.54 -3.57 -16.68
N PHE A 61 1.27 -3.27 -16.47
CA PHE A 61 0.71 -2.95 -15.16
C PHE A 61 -0.14 -4.11 -14.66
N ALA A 62 0.37 -4.84 -13.67
CA ALA A 62 -0.26 -6.08 -13.19
C ALA A 62 -0.51 -6.11 -11.68
N CYS A 63 0.03 -5.15 -10.92
CA CYS A 63 -0.17 -5.04 -9.49
C CYS A 63 -0.42 -3.59 -9.08
N ALA A 64 -0.93 -3.43 -7.86
CA ALA A 64 -1.11 -2.15 -7.21
C ALA A 64 -0.31 -2.06 -5.90
N GLY A 65 -0.29 -0.88 -5.32
CA GLY A 65 0.24 -0.61 -4.00
C GLY A 65 -0.40 0.61 -3.36
N SER A 66 0.07 0.96 -2.17
CA SER A 66 -0.36 2.16 -1.45
C SER A 66 0.83 2.99 -1.01
N LEU A 67 0.81 4.28 -1.31
CA LEU A 67 1.78 5.24 -0.80
C LEU A 67 1.60 5.38 0.72
N ILE A 68 2.64 5.01 1.48
CA ILE A 68 2.60 5.04 2.95
C ILE A 68 3.38 6.22 3.54
N ASN A 69 4.22 6.89 2.73
CA ASN A 69 4.89 8.16 3.01
C ASN A 69 5.45 8.73 1.69
N GLU A 70 6.27 9.78 1.76
CA GLU A 70 6.86 10.43 0.57
C GLU A 70 7.78 9.57 -0.30
N LYS A 71 8.23 8.40 0.20
CA LYS A 71 9.31 7.61 -0.44
C LYS A 71 9.00 6.12 -0.60
N TYR A 72 7.92 5.62 0.00
CA TYR A 72 7.67 4.20 0.11
C TYR A 72 6.24 3.86 -0.32
N VAL A 73 6.15 2.82 -1.13
CA VAL A 73 4.90 2.16 -1.53
C VAL A 73 4.85 0.79 -0.86
N LEU A 74 3.76 0.51 -0.16
CA LEU A 74 3.46 -0.82 0.37
C LEU A 74 2.76 -1.65 -0.71
N THR A 75 3.18 -2.91 -0.87
CA THR A 75 2.56 -3.86 -1.81
C THR A 75 2.72 -5.29 -1.30
N ALA A 76 2.13 -6.26 -2.00
CA ALA A 76 2.29 -7.67 -1.71
C ALA A 76 3.67 -8.17 -2.17
N ALA A 77 4.30 -9.05 -1.39
CA ALA A 77 5.61 -9.62 -1.75
C ALA A 77 5.60 -10.36 -3.10
N HIS A 78 4.49 -11.05 -3.42
CA HIS A 78 4.34 -11.75 -4.70
C HIS A 78 4.25 -10.81 -5.91
N CYS A 79 3.98 -9.52 -5.71
CA CYS A 79 4.06 -8.53 -6.79
C CYS A 79 5.52 -8.24 -7.17
N LEU A 80 6.51 -8.65 -6.36
CA LEU A 80 7.93 -8.39 -6.61
C LEU A 80 8.74 -9.66 -6.81
N ILE A 81 8.30 -10.78 -6.23
CA ILE A 81 9.02 -12.05 -6.23
C ILE A 81 8.06 -13.15 -6.69
N GLY A 82 8.25 -13.61 -7.92
CA GLY A 82 7.27 -14.41 -8.67
C GLY A 82 6.45 -13.49 -9.57
N LEU A 83 6.29 -13.84 -10.85
CA LEU A 83 5.45 -13.06 -11.76
C LEU A 83 4.01 -13.02 -11.20
N PRO A 84 3.29 -11.89 -11.33
CA PRO A 84 1.89 -11.79 -10.91
C PRO A 84 1.08 -12.88 -11.62
N SER A 85 0.31 -13.64 -10.83
CA SER A 85 -0.53 -14.76 -11.30
C SER A 85 -1.63 -14.31 -12.25
#